data_AF-A0A520E1N3-F1
#
_entry.id   AF-A0A520E1N3-F1
#
_cell.length_a   1.000
_cell.length_b   1.000
_cell.length_c   1.000
_cell.angle_alpha   90.00
_cell.angle_beta   90.00
_cell.angle_gamma   90.00
#
_symmetry.space_group_name_H-M   'P 1'
#
loop_
_entity.id
_entity.type
_entity.pdbx_description
1 polymer ?
#
loop_
_entity_poly.entity_id
_entity_poly.type
_entity_poly.pdbx_seq_one_letter_code
_entity_poly.pdbx_strand_id
1 'polypeptide(L)' 'MSPATTTRSSTSTASAGTTGKADDRPLLMLLDGHSLAFRAFYALPAENFKTHSGQATNAVYGFTSMLINLLRDEQP' A
#
# COMPACT_ATOMS: atom_id res chain seq x y z
N MET A 1 45.03 35.57 -3.61
CA MET A 1 44.50 34.32 -4.21
C MET A 1 42.99 34.36 -4.07
N SER A 2 42.28 34.67 -5.15
CA SER A 2 40.83 34.88 -5.17
C SER A 2 40.12 33.58 -5.56
N PRO A 3 39.08 33.11 -4.85
CA PRO A 3 38.32 31.94 -5.26
C PRO A 3 37.33 32.29 -6.38
N ALA A 4 37.25 31.42 -7.38
CA ALA A 4 36.42 31.55 -8.56
C ALA A 4 34.93 31.38 -8.24
N THR A 5 34.12 32.35 -8.66
CA THR A 5 32.65 32.30 -8.67
C THR A 5 32.19 31.21 -9.64
N THR A 6 31.72 30.08 -9.12
CA THR A 6 31.07 29.03 -9.93
C THR A 6 29.56 29.31 -10.00
N THR A 7 29.12 29.87 -11.13
CA THR A 7 27.71 29.97 -11.50
C THR A 7 27.14 28.57 -11.72
N ARG A 8 26.29 28.09 -10.80
CA ARG A 8 25.48 26.88 -11.03
C ARG A 8 24.20 27.30 -11.74
N SER A 9 24.12 26.99 -13.04
CA SER A 9 22.88 27.07 -13.81
C SER A 9 21.87 26.06 -13.25
N SER A 10 20.76 26.56 -12.75
CA SER A 10 19.57 25.82 -12.39
C SER A 10 18.84 25.35 -13.65
N THR A 11 19.00 24.09 -14.02
CA THR A 11 18.10 23.46 -14.99
C THR A 11 16.81 23.10 -14.28
N SER A 12 15.83 24.02 -14.29
CA SER A 12 14.45 23.66 -13.97
C SER A 12 13.90 22.85 -15.14
N THR A 13 13.90 21.52 -15.02
CA THR A 13 13.14 20.68 -15.92
C THR A 13 11.67 20.84 -15.54
N ALA A 14 11.00 21.78 -16.20
CA ALA A 14 9.54 21.81 -16.25
C ALA A 14 9.09 20.51 -16.91
N SER A 15 8.73 19.51 -16.09
CA SER A 15 7.96 18.38 -16.60
C SER A 15 6.58 18.94 -16.94
N ALA A 16 6.36 19.09 -18.24
CA ALA A 16 5.11 19.54 -18.82
C ALA A 16 3.96 18.79 -18.15
N GLY A 17 3.09 19.54 -17.50
CA GLY A 17 1.83 19.05 -16.99
C GLY A 17 1.03 18.50 -18.15
N THR A 18 1.08 17.18 -18.34
CA THR A 18 -0.03 16.47 -18.93
C THR A 18 -1.13 16.53 -17.90
N THR A 19 -1.97 17.56 -17.95
CA THR A 19 -3.32 17.54 -17.40
C THR A 19 -4.13 16.55 -18.24
N GLY A 20 -3.74 15.29 -18.16
CA GLY A 20 -4.57 14.16 -18.54
C GLY A 20 -5.75 14.23 -17.60
N LYS A 21 -6.93 14.48 -18.18
CA LYS A 21 -8.23 14.22 -17.58
C LYS A 21 -8.09 12.96 -16.72
N ALA A 22 -8.33 13.08 -15.41
CA ALA A 22 -8.32 11.93 -14.51
C ALA A 22 -9.11 10.81 -15.21
N ASP A 23 -8.43 9.70 -15.44
CA ASP A 23 -8.97 8.59 -16.20
C ASP A 23 -10.23 8.11 -15.49
N ASP A 24 -11.39 8.22 -16.14
CA ASP A 24 -12.64 7.63 -15.68
C ASP A 24 -12.64 6.10 -15.90
N ARG A 25 -11.44 5.49 -15.87
CA ARG A 25 -11.25 4.05 -16.03
C ARG A 25 -11.46 3.40 -14.67
N PRO A 26 -12.39 2.43 -14.54
CA PRO A 26 -12.60 1.70 -13.30
C PRO A 26 -11.30 1.07 -12.79
N LEU A 27 -11.06 1.14 -11.49
CA LEU A 27 -9.88 0.56 -10.84
C LEU A 27 -10.07 -0.94 -10.65
N LEU A 28 -9.23 -1.76 -11.27
CA LEU A 28 -9.21 -3.20 -11.01
C LEU A 28 -8.20 -3.52 -9.91
N MET A 29 -8.67 -3.99 -8.77
CA MET A 29 -7.83 -4.48 -7.68
C MET A 29 -7.67 -6.00 -7.76
N LEU A 30 -6.42 -6.48 -7.77
CA LEU A 30 -6.08 -7.91 -7.72
C LEU A 30 -5.34 -8.22 -6.41
N LEU A 31 -5.77 -9.28 -5.72
CA LEU A 31 -5.17 -9.71 -4.46
C LEU A 31 -4.68 -11.16 -4.55
N ASP A 32 -3.46 -11.42 -4.07
CA ASP A 32 -2.99 -12.78 -3.78
C ASP A 32 -3.37 -13.17 -2.35
N GLY A 33 -4.46 -13.92 -2.23
CA GLY A 33 -5.00 -14.36 -0.95
C GLY A 33 -4.05 -15.27 -0.16
N HIS A 34 -3.26 -16.13 -0.82
CA HIS A 34 -2.37 -17.05 -0.13
C HIS A 34 -1.23 -16.30 0.55
N SER A 35 -0.55 -15.43 -0.21
CA SER A 35 0.55 -14.63 0.32
C SER A 35 0.07 -13.66 1.41
N LEU A 36 -1.11 -13.06 1.27
CA LEU A 36 -1.67 -12.17 2.29
C LEU A 36 -2.11 -12.91 3.54
N ALA A 37 -2.73 -14.10 3.42
CA ALA A 37 -3.07 -14.92 4.57
C ALA A 37 -1.83 -15.36 5.35
N PHE A 38 -0.75 -15.73 4.65
CA PHE A 38 0.53 -16.05 5.28
C PHE A 38 1.11 -14.85 6.03
N ARG A 39 1.11 -13.66 5.42
CA ARG A 39 1.54 -12.42 6.10
C ARG A 39 0.69 -12.12 7.34
N ALA A 40 -0.63 -12.25 7.25
CA ALA A 40 -1.53 -12.03 8.36
C ALA A 40 -1.28 -13.02 9.53
N PHE A 41 -1.05 -14.29 9.20
CA PHE A 41 -0.79 -15.33 10.19
C PHE A 41 0.46 -15.04 11.03
N TYR A 42 1.56 -14.59 10.41
CA TYR A 42 2.81 -14.31 11.12
C TYR A 42 2.90 -12.89 11.70
N ALA A 43 2.02 -11.98 11.30
CA ALA A 43 1.98 -10.61 11.83
C ALA A 43 1.21 -10.50 13.15
N LEU A 44 0.28 -11.43 13.43
CA LEU A 44 -0.61 -11.37 14.58
C LEU A 44 -0.43 -12.59 15.50
N PRO A 45 -0.32 -12.40 16.83
CA PRO A 45 -0.14 -13.50 17.79
C PRO A 45 -1.41 -14.37 17.86
N ALA A 46 -1.28 -15.67 17.61
CA ALA A 46 -2.41 -16.59 17.52
C ALA A 46 -3.15 -16.76 18.86
N GLU A 47 -2.48 -16.50 19.99
CA GLU A 47 -3.01 -16.63 21.35
C GLU A 47 -4.20 -15.69 21.60
N ASN A 48 -4.20 -14.52 20.94
CA ASN A 48 -5.23 -13.50 21.09
C ASN A 48 -6.43 -13.72 20.15
N PHE A 49 -6.31 -14.65 19.19
CA PHE A 49 -7.31 -14.86 18.15
C PHE A 49 -7.62 -16.35 18.02
N LYS A 50 -8.52 -16.84 18.87
CA LYS A 50 -9.00 -18.22 18.86
C LYS A 50 -10.51 -18.26 19.02
N THR A 51 -11.13 -19.27 18.42
CA THR A 51 -12.53 -19.61 18.70
C THR A 51 -12.67 -20.16 20.13
N HIS A 52 -13.92 -20.32 20.59
CA HIS A 52 -14.20 -20.99 21.86
C HIS A 52 -13.70 -22.45 21.92
N SER A 53 -13.52 -23.10 20.76
CA SER A 53 -12.91 -24.44 20.66
C SER A 53 -11.38 -24.41 20.57
N GLY A 54 -10.76 -23.24 20.63
CA GLY A 54 -9.30 -23.07 20.62
C GLY A 54 -8.65 -23.02 19.24
N GLN A 55 -9.43 -23.04 18.15
CA GLN A 55 -8.90 -22.95 16.78
C GLN A 55 -8.42 -21.52 16.48
N ALA A 56 -7.18 -21.38 16.01
CA ALA A 56 -6.60 -20.08 15.66
C ALA A 56 -7.34 -19.44 14.47
N THR A 57 -7.56 -18.13 14.57
CA THR A 57 -8.27 -17.32 13.57
C THR A 57 -7.53 -16.04 13.19
N ASN A 58 -6.31 -15.83 13.70
CA ASN A 58 -5.47 -14.66 13.45
C ASN A 58 -5.25 -14.37 11.95
N ALA A 59 -4.98 -15.40 11.13
CA ALA A 59 -4.80 -15.24 9.69
C ALA A 59 -6.06 -14.68 9.01
N VAL A 60 -7.23 -15.21 9.39
CA VAL A 60 -8.53 -14.77 8.87
C VAL A 60 -8.78 -13.33 9.28
N TYR A 61 -8.61 -13.02 10.57
CA TYR A 61 -8.80 -11.66 11.11
C TYR A 61 -7.89 -10.62 10.43
N GLY A 62 -6.60 -10.92 10.30
CA GLY A 62 -5.64 -10.01 9.68
C GLY A 62 -5.92 -9.82 8.19
N PHE A 63 -6.22 -10.90 7.46
CA PHE A 63 -6.55 -10.83 6.03
C PHE A 63 -7.81 -9.99 5.77
N THR A 64 -8.90 -10.25 6.48
CA THR A 64 -10.15 -9.48 6.28
C THR A 64 -10.00 -8.03 6.71
N SER A 65 -9.24 -7.75 7.77
CA SER A 65 -8.94 -6.37 8.19
C SER A 65 -8.17 -5.60 7.10
N MET A 66 -7.15 -6.22 6.50
CA MET A 66 -6.42 -5.62 5.37
C MET A 66 -7.34 -5.37 4.18
N LEU A 67 -8.19 -6.33 3.83
CA LEU A 67 -9.14 -6.20 2.72
C LEU A 67 -10.15 -5.07 2.95
N ILE A 68 -10.75 -4.98 4.14
CA ILE A 68 -11.72 -3.94 4.49
C ILE A 68 -11.09 -2.55 4.40
N ASN A 69 -9.85 -2.39 4.87
CA ASN A 69 -9.14 -1.13 4.78
C ASN A 69 -8.87 -0.75 3.31
N LEU A 70 -8.38 -1.69 2.50
CA LEU A 70 -8.13 -1.45 1.08
C LEU A 70 -9.40 -1.04 0.31
N LEU A 71 -10.52 -1.73 0.54
CA LEU A 71 -11.80 -1.38 -0.11
C LEU A 71 -12.30 0.00 0.29
N ARG A 72 -12.06 0.41 1.55
CA ARG A 72 -12.43 1.75 2.04
C ARG A 72 -11.58 2.83 1.39
N ASP A 73 -10.27 2.60 1.30
CA ASP A 73 -9.30 3.63 0.94
C ASP A 73 -9.22 3.81 -0.59
N GLU A 74 -9.25 2.71 -1.34
CA GLU A 74 -9.05 2.73 -2.80
C GLU A 74 -10.36 2.81 -3.60
N GLN A 75 -11.50 2.47 -2.98
CA GLN A 75 -12.84 2.43 -3.61
C GLN A 75 -12.82 1.91 -5.06
N PRO A 76 -12.31 0.68 -5.29
CA PRO A 76 -12.16 0.11 -6.62
C PRO A 76 -13.50 -0.14 -7.33
#